data_AF-A0A3N5PKE0-F1
#
_entry.id   AF-A0A3N5PKE0-F1
#
_cell.length_a   1.000
_cell.length_b   1.000
_cell.length_c   1.000
_cell.angle_alpha   90.00
_cell.angle_beta   90.00
_cell.angle_gamma   90.00
#
_symmetry.space_group_name_H-M   'P 1'
#
loop_
_entity.id
_entity.type
_entity.pdbx_description
1 polymer ?
#
loop_
_entity_poly.entity_id
_entity_poly.type
_entity_poly.pdbx_seq_one_letter_code
_entity_poly.pdbx_strand_id
1 'polypeptide(L)'
;MKRLLINNVLLMMFLLTSTMLFAQSDYEMVQSFKERYQKLSDGIKLAANLEDLDNLSLEIDNLKRDFSAKRGILDESLYPENFNSAFENLGSSLDLRREDFTSITVLQTEVTTLKSEVDLLNRRNNELINQITVIESQRKKDAATIEKLEKLVADLRTTILKRDQLIFSIVDSLTPKLAGDVSTMTQQDKEQVYSQVEKNNLLAVVKKSLRDNSRFLEVTSLKASDLDAVKNEQQNFVTMWRKIGPKLVDVYATKGDKSAELKDIDNLFNVWSNRIKKEAWESINEEFSLNNINLQNFNNGDDFTNVLSQYIADEIKNYGVKSKEDSENAYTLFADSVWFKTISSEWMPYLIDNKLLATEQKDVIEKKISEWKSVVSPQSLTWLYAVAGLAIVFIIGLVILLRKKKTPTDTTQVQS
;
A
#
# COMPACT_ATOMS: atom_id res chain seq x y z
N MET A 1 48.13 91.78 8.28
CA MET A 1 46.81 91.22 8.63
C MET A 1 45.96 90.83 7.41
N LYS A 2 45.36 91.75 6.63
CA LYS A 2 44.36 91.38 5.57
C LYS A 2 44.74 90.20 4.64
N ARG A 3 45.98 90.12 4.12
CA ARG A 3 46.43 88.96 3.29
C ARG A 3 46.40 87.60 4.02
N LEU A 4 46.72 87.54 5.31
CA LEU A 4 46.66 86.31 6.10
C LEU A 4 45.22 85.83 6.32
N LEU A 5 44.30 86.75 6.57
CA LEU A 5 42.87 86.45 6.65
C LEU A 5 42.32 85.88 5.35
N ILE A 6 42.68 86.47 4.20
CA ILE A 6 42.23 86.00 2.88
C ILE A 6 42.79 84.59 2.57
N ASN A 7 44.07 84.33 2.84
CA ASN A 7 44.65 82.99 2.65
C ASN A 7 44.00 81.93 3.55
N ASN A 8 43.72 82.26 4.82
CA ASN A 8 43.08 81.32 5.74
C ASN A 8 41.63 81.00 5.33
N VAL A 9 40.87 82.00 4.84
CA VAL A 9 39.52 81.79 4.31
C VAL A 9 39.56 80.92 3.05
N LEU A 10 40.48 81.16 2.12
CA LEU A 10 40.67 80.31 0.93
C LEU A 10 41.05 78.87 1.29
N LEU A 11 41.94 78.68 2.27
CA LEU A 11 42.32 77.34 2.75
C LEU A 11 41.11 76.61 3.38
N MET A 12 40.33 77.30 4.21
CA MET A 12 39.15 76.75 4.87
C MET A 12 38.04 76.43 3.86
N MET A 13 37.87 77.27 2.82
CA MET A 13 36.93 77.03 1.73
C MET A 13 37.36 75.86 0.84
N PHE A 14 38.66 75.73 0.54
CA PHE A 14 39.21 74.59 -0.19
C PHE A 14 39.03 73.26 0.57
N LEU A 15 39.28 73.28 1.89
CA LEU A 15 39.01 72.14 2.78
C LEU A 15 37.52 71.76 2.77
N LEU A 16 36.61 72.72 2.90
CA LEU A 16 35.15 72.48 2.83
C LEU A 16 34.69 71.94 1.47
N THR A 17 35.27 72.39 0.36
CA THR A 17 34.97 71.79 -0.96
C THR A 17 35.54 70.38 -1.11
N SER A 18 36.70 70.10 -0.50
CA SER A 18 37.30 68.77 -0.56
C SER A 18 36.47 67.73 0.20
N THR A 19 35.94 68.08 1.38
CA THR A 19 35.10 67.15 2.17
C THR A 19 33.77 66.85 1.50
N MET A 20 33.18 67.79 0.75
CA MET A 20 31.99 67.53 -0.06
C MET A 20 32.26 66.53 -1.20
N LEU A 21 33.40 66.64 -1.88
CA LEU A 21 33.79 65.71 -2.94
C LEU A 21 34.08 64.30 -2.41
N PHE A 22 34.74 64.18 -1.26
CA PHE A 22 34.93 62.89 -0.59
C PHE A 22 33.59 62.28 -0.14
N ALA A 23 32.71 63.06 0.48
CA ALA A 23 31.39 62.59 0.93
C ALA A 23 30.51 62.10 -0.22
N GLN A 24 30.56 62.75 -1.40
CA GLN A 24 29.87 62.25 -2.59
C GLN A 24 30.47 60.92 -3.07
N SER A 25 31.80 60.83 -3.18
CA SER A 25 32.49 59.62 -3.63
C SER A 25 32.25 58.42 -2.69
N ASP A 26 32.24 58.64 -1.38
CA ASP A 26 31.95 57.60 -0.40
C ASP A 26 30.46 57.21 -0.36
N TYR A 27 29.52 58.12 -0.63
CA TYR A 27 28.11 57.78 -0.84
C TYR A 27 27.92 56.91 -2.09
N GLU A 28 28.49 57.30 -3.23
CA GLU A 28 28.43 56.53 -4.48
C GLU A 28 29.05 55.13 -4.32
N MET A 29 30.15 55.04 -3.56
CA MET A 29 30.78 53.77 -3.18
C MET A 29 29.86 52.89 -2.31
N VAL A 30 29.20 53.45 -1.28
CA VAL A 30 28.24 52.71 -0.43
C VAL A 30 27.04 52.21 -1.26
N GLN A 31 26.49 53.03 -2.18
CA GLN A 31 25.40 52.57 -3.04
C GLN A 31 25.85 51.47 -4.01
N SER A 32 27.04 51.60 -4.60
CA SER A 32 27.62 50.56 -5.48
C SER A 32 27.83 49.23 -4.75
N PHE A 33 28.28 49.26 -3.48
CA PHE A 33 28.32 48.06 -2.64
C PHE A 33 26.93 47.47 -2.44
N LYS A 34 25.94 48.27 -2.02
CA LYS A 34 24.57 47.81 -1.71
C LYS A 34 23.86 47.25 -2.94
N GLU A 35 24.02 47.87 -4.11
CA GLU A 35 23.50 47.33 -5.37
C GLU A 35 24.12 45.99 -5.76
N ARG A 36 25.46 45.86 -5.68
CA ARG A 36 26.15 44.60 -6.02
C ARG A 36 25.81 43.50 -5.01
N TYR A 37 25.77 43.84 -3.72
CA TYR A 37 25.33 42.94 -2.65
C TYR A 37 23.91 42.42 -2.90
N GLN A 38 22.96 43.29 -3.23
CA GLN A 38 21.58 42.90 -3.52
C GLN A 38 21.50 42.00 -4.76
N LYS A 39 22.22 42.34 -5.85
CA LYS A 39 22.30 41.52 -7.07
C LYS A 39 22.84 40.11 -6.78
N LEU A 40 23.84 39.96 -5.91
CA LEU A 40 24.34 38.65 -5.47
C LEU A 40 23.33 37.92 -4.58
N SER A 41 22.71 38.61 -3.62
CA SER A 41 21.69 38.02 -2.74
C SER A 41 20.51 37.49 -3.54
N ASP A 42 20.04 38.20 -4.56
CA ASP A 42 18.94 37.75 -5.42
C ASP A 42 19.41 36.73 -6.47
N GLY A 43 20.66 36.83 -6.94
CA GLY A 43 21.31 35.80 -7.76
C GLY A 43 21.34 34.44 -7.07
N ILE A 44 21.73 34.35 -5.79
CA ILE A 44 21.73 33.10 -5.01
C ILE A 44 20.32 32.50 -4.92
N LYS A 45 19.30 33.33 -4.70
CA LYS A 45 17.89 32.88 -4.64
C LYS A 45 17.42 32.33 -6.00
N LEU A 46 17.79 33.00 -7.09
CA LEU A 46 17.33 32.71 -8.46
C LEU A 46 18.21 31.70 -9.21
N ALA A 47 19.34 31.27 -8.63
CA ALA A 47 20.25 30.29 -9.22
C ALA A 47 19.50 29.01 -9.66
N ALA A 48 19.78 28.57 -10.89
CA ALA A 48 19.16 27.41 -11.52
C ALA A 48 19.87 26.10 -11.17
N ASN A 49 21.18 26.15 -10.90
CA ASN A 49 22.04 24.99 -10.72
C ASN A 49 23.31 25.30 -9.86
N LEU A 50 24.20 24.31 -9.68
CA LEU A 50 25.45 24.44 -8.92
C LEU A 50 26.53 25.31 -9.59
N GLU A 51 26.64 25.28 -10.92
CA GLU A 51 27.59 26.12 -11.69
C GLU A 51 27.24 27.60 -11.54
N ASP A 52 25.96 27.96 -11.48
CA ASP A 52 25.51 29.32 -11.16
C ASP A 52 25.99 29.75 -9.75
N LEU A 53 25.89 28.87 -8.74
CA LEU A 53 26.36 29.16 -7.39
C LEU A 53 27.88 29.27 -7.31
N ASP A 54 28.63 28.45 -8.04
CA ASP A 54 30.08 28.52 -8.06
C ASP A 54 30.57 29.81 -8.76
N ASN A 55 29.89 30.24 -9.84
CA ASN A 55 30.10 31.56 -10.44
C ASN A 55 29.76 32.71 -9.47
N LEU A 56 28.62 32.65 -8.77
CA LEU A 56 28.25 33.62 -7.74
C LEU A 56 29.26 33.65 -6.59
N SER A 57 29.84 32.51 -6.20
CA SER A 57 30.91 32.42 -5.20
C SER A 57 32.13 33.25 -5.62
N LEU A 58 32.53 33.15 -6.90
CA LEU A 58 33.61 33.98 -7.45
C LEU A 58 33.23 35.47 -7.49
N GLU A 59 31.98 35.82 -7.80
CA GLU A 59 31.53 37.22 -7.75
C GLU A 59 31.49 37.79 -6.32
N ILE A 60 31.17 36.97 -5.32
CA ILE A 60 31.22 37.34 -3.89
C ILE A 60 32.66 37.62 -3.46
N ASP A 61 33.61 36.74 -3.81
CA ASP A 61 35.04 36.98 -3.53
C ASP A 61 35.58 38.21 -4.28
N ASN A 62 35.13 38.45 -5.51
CA ASN A 62 35.43 39.67 -6.25
C ASN A 62 34.88 40.91 -5.51
N LEU A 63 33.61 40.92 -5.09
CA LEU A 63 33.01 42.02 -4.32
C LEU A 63 33.76 42.28 -3.00
N LYS A 64 34.10 41.20 -2.29
CA LYS A 64 34.84 41.24 -1.02
C LYS A 64 36.23 41.84 -1.18
N ARG A 65 36.94 41.47 -2.25
CA ARG A 65 38.24 42.06 -2.60
C ARG A 65 38.09 43.54 -2.96
N ASP A 66 37.18 43.88 -3.88
CA ASP A 66 37.00 45.22 -4.43
C ASP A 66 36.71 46.27 -3.32
N PHE A 67 35.90 45.91 -2.32
CA PHE A 67 35.50 46.82 -1.23
C PHE A 67 36.28 46.63 0.09
N SER A 68 37.21 45.68 0.17
CA SER A 68 38.01 45.40 1.39
C SER A 68 38.68 46.64 1.99
N ALA A 69 39.27 47.50 1.16
CA ALA A 69 39.93 48.74 1.57
C ALA A 69 38.97 49.85 2.03
N LYS A 70 37.65 49.68 1.85
CA LYS A 70 36.60 50.63 2.25
C LYS A 70 35.77 50.16 3.44
N ARG A 71 36.15 49.02 4.06
CA ARG A 71 35.46 48.38 5.18
C ARG A 71 34.92 49.35 6.24
N GLY A 72 35.73 50.27 6.78
CA GLY A 72 35.30 51.12 7.91
C GLY A 72 34.06 51.98 7.61
N ILE A 73 33.96 52.51 6.40
CA ILE A 73 32.79 53.29 5.95
C ILE A 73 31.58 52.37 5.73
N LEU A 74 31.83 51.14 5.26
CA LEU A 74 30.77 50.13 5.08
C LEU A 74 30.23 49.63 6.42
N ASP A 75 31.10 49.35 7.40
CA ASP A 75 30.75 48.96 8.78
C ASP A 75 29.84 50.01 9.46
N GLU A 76 30.05 51.32 9.22
CA GLU A 76 29.14 52.38 9.68
C GLU A 76 27.83 52.44 8.86
N SER A 77 27.90 52.25 7.55
CA SER A 77 26.75 52.43 6.63
C SER A 77 25.75 51.26 6.57
N LEU A 78 26.09 50.11 7.13
CA LEU A 78 25.32 48.85 7.08
C LEU A 78 24.55 48.54 8.37
N TYR A 79 24.72 49.35 9.42
CA TYR A 79 24.17 49.09 10.76
C TYR A 79 22.67 48.70 10.76
N PRO A 80 22.27 47.62 11.46
CA PRO A 80 23.02 46.85 12.46
C PRO A 80 23.99 45.80 11.89
N GLU A 81 24.01 45.57 10.57
CA GLU A 81 25.02 44.74 9.91
C GLU A 81 26.34 45.50 9.71
N ASN A 82 27.37 44.76 9.31
CA ASN A 82 28.70 45.27 8.98
C ASN A 82 29.27 44.53 7.76
N PHE A 83 30.44 44.94 7.28
CA PHE A 83 31.11 44.34 6.11
C PHE A 83 31.32 42.84 6.25
N ASN A 84 31.75 42.35 7.42
CA ASN A 84 31.93 40.92 7.65
C ASN A 84 30.59 40.18 7.63
N SER A 85 29.59 40.66 8.40
CA SER A 85 28.30 39.97 8.50
C SER A 85 27.58 39.89 7.16
N ALA A 86 27.73 40.91 6.30
CA ALA A 86 27.21 40.87 4.93
C ALA A 86 27.81 39.70 4.13
N PHE A 87 29.13 39.47 4.19
CA PHE A 87 29.75 38.33 3.51
C PHE A 87 29.48 36.99 4.19
N GLU A 88 29.28 36.96 5.50
CA GLU A 88 28.83 35.77 6.24
C GLU A 88 27.38 35.41 5.86
N ASN A 89 26.50 36.40 5.66
CA ASN A 89 25.13 36.24 5.19
C ASN A 89 25.05 35.73 3.75
N LEU A 90 25.86 36.28 2.83
CA LEU A 90 25.97 35.77 1.45
C LEU A 90 26.54 34.34 1.40
N GLY A 91 27.62 34.06 2.14
CA GLY A 91 28.20 32.72 2.23
C GLY A 91 27.21 31.69 2.76
N SER A 92 26.57 31.98 3.89
CA SER A 92 25.55 31.09 4.49
C SER A 92 24.37 30.85 3.53
N SER A 93 23.92 31.88 2.81
CA SER A 93 22.85 31.74 1.81
C SER A 93 23.26 30.84 0.64
N LEU A 94 24.52 30.95 0.19
CA LEU A 94 25.07 30.18 -0.91
C LEU A 94 25.27 28.71 -0.52
N ASP A 95 25.80 28.45 0.68
CA ASP A 95 26.00 27.09 1.19
C ASP A 95 24.67 26.36 1.47
N LEU A 96 23.66 27.05 2.01
CA LEU A 96 22.30 26.50 2.13
C LEU A 96 21.72 26.13 0.76
N ARG A 97 21.87 27.00 -0.25
CA ARG A 97 21.38 26.71 -1.62
C ARG A 97 22.19 25.60 -2.30
N ARG A 98 23.47 25.42 -1.96
CA ARG A 98 24.33 24.32 -2.40
C ARG A 98 23.94 22.99 -1.74
N GLU A 99 23.55 23.00 -0.46
CA GLU A 99 22.99 21.85 0.26
C GLU A 99 21.63 21.42 -0.33
N ASP A 100 20.75 22.38 -0.65
CA ASP A 100 19.49 22.16 -1.37
C ASP A 100 19.73 21.38 -2.67
N PHE A 101 20.62 21.88 -3.54
CA PHE A 101 20.93 21.23 -4.83
C PHE A 101 21.55 19.85 -4.65
N THR A 102 22.52 19.70 -3.76
CA THR A 102 23.13 18.39 -3.47
C THR A 102 22.07 17.38 -3.02
N SER A 103 21.14 17.83 -2.16
CA SER A 103 20.01 17.03 -1.68
C SER A 103 18.95 16.77 -2.76
N ILE A 104 18.84 17.61 -3.80
CA ILE A 104 18.03 17.32 -5.00
C ILE A 104 18.68 16.17 -5.79
N THR A 105 19.97 16.26 -6.09
CA THR A 105 20.69 15.25 -6.90
C THR A 105 20.72 13.87 -6.26
N VAL A 106 20.89 13.78 -4.93
CA VAL A 106 20.83 12.50 -4.20
C VAL A 106 19.43 11.87 -4.32
N LEU A 107 18.37 12.62 -3.99
CA LEU A 107 16.98 12.13 -4.07
C LEU A 107 16.57 11.77 -5.51
N GLN A 108 17.01 12.54 -6.50
CA GLN A 108 16.80 12.23 -7.92
C GLN A 108 17.45 10.88 -8.30
N THR A 109 18.66 10.62 -7.82
CA THR A 109 19.39 9.36 -8.06
C THR A 109 18.69 8.18 -7.38
N GLU A 110 18.23 8.35 -6.15
CA GLU A 110 17.45 7.35 -5.41
C GLU A 110 16.11 7.06 -6.11
N VAL A 111 15.30 8.08 -6.38
CA VAL A 111 14.00 7.94 -7.08
C VAL A 111 14.17 7.32 -8.48
N THR A 112 15.26 7.61 -9.20
CA THR A 112 15.57 6.98 -10.50
C THR A 112 15.90 5.49 -10.33
N THR A 113 16.63 5.13 -9.28
CA THR A 113 16.97 3.73 -8.95
C THR A 113 15.73 2.95 -8.55
N LEU A 114 14.91 3.49 -7.65
CA LEU A 114 13.65 2.90 -7.20
C LEU A 114 12.65 2.74 -8.37
N LYS A 115 12.54 3.72 -9.27
CA LYS A 115 11.74 3.60 -10.51
C LYS A 115 12.24 2.47 -11.42
N SER A 116 13.55 2.29 -11.53
CA SER A 116 14.15 1.18 -12.32
C SER A 116 13.79 -0.19 -11.73
N GLU A 117 13.82 -0.35 -10.41
CA GLU A 117 13.33 -1.56 -9.74
C GLU A 117 11.83 -1.78 -9.93
N VAL A 118 11.02 -0.73 -9.81
CA VAL A 118 9.56 -0.80 -10.07
C VAL A 118 9.28 -1.26 -11.50
N ASP A 119 10.02 -0.78 -12.51
CA ASP A 119 9.84 -1.21 -13.90
C ASP A 119 10.41 -2.60 -14.20
N LEU A 120 11.45 -3.06 -13.49
CA LEU A 120 11.89 -4.46 -13.54
C LEU A 120 10.82 -5.39 -12.96
N LEU A 121 10.27 -5.06 -11.79
CA LEU A 121 9.18 -5.82 -11.17
C LEU A 121 7.91 -5.80 -12.02
N ASN A 122 7.58 -4.67 -12.66
CA ASN A 122 6.46 -4.59 -13.61
C ASN A 122 6.61 -5.59 -14.78
N ARG A 123 7.83 -5.79 -15.31
CA ARG A 123 8.07 -6.78 -16.38
C ARG A 123 7.88 -8.20 -15.86
N ARG A 124 8.53 -8.55 -14.73
CA ARG A 124 8.38 -9.86 -14.08
C ARG A 124 6.93 -10.16 -13.70
N ASN A 125 6.18 -9.18 -13.21
CA ASN A 125 4.75 -9.33 -12.89
C ASN A 125 3.93 -9.68 -14.15
N ASN A 126 4.20 -9.03 -15.28
CA ASN A 126 3.53 -9.37 -16.55
C ASN A 126 3.94 -10.75 -17.09
N GLU A 127 5.20 -11.15 -16.94
CA GLU A 127 5.68 -12.49 -17.31
C GLU A 127 5.03 -13.60 -16.47
N LEU A 128 4.84 -13.37 -15.17
CA LEU A 128 4.13 -14.28 -14.27
C LEU A 128 2.62 -14.31 -14.56
N ILE A 129 1.96 -13.15 -14.71
CA ILE A 129 0.56 -13.04 -15.13
C ILE A 129 0.29 -13.85 -16.40
N ASN A 130 1.16 -13.74 -17.41
CA ASN A 130 0.99 -14.47 -18.67
C ASN A 130 1.15 -16.00 -18.48
N GLN A 131 2.11 -16.45 -17.65
CA GLN A 131 2.29 -17.87 -17.34
C GLN A 131 1.09 -18.46 -16.57
N ILE A 132 0.60 -17.73 -15.57
CA ILE A 132 -0.58 -18.11 -14.78
C ILE A 132 -1.81 -18.18 -15.70
N THR A 133 -2.08 -17.14 -16.51
CA THR A 133 -3.22 -17.12 -17.45
C THR A 133 -3.22 -18.36 -18.37
N VAL A 134 -2.05 -18.79 -18.85
CA VAL A 134 -1.90 -19.99 -19.68
C VAL A 134 -2.21 -21.28 -18.89
N ILE A 135 -1.85 -21.37 -17.62
CA ILE A 135 -2.12 -22.54 -16.77
C ILE A 135 -3.58 -22.58 -16.32
N GLU A 136 -4.15 -21.45 -15.89
CA GLU A 136 -5.55 -21.36 -15.46
C GLU A 136 -6.53 -21.69 -16.59
N SER A 137 -6.17 -21.39 -17.85
CA SER A 137 -6.98 -21.76 -19.02
C SER A 137 -7.09 -23.28 -19.28
N GLN A 138 -6.33 -24.12 -18.56
CA GLN A 138 -6.31 -25.57 -18.76
C GLN A 138 -7.49 -26.27 -18.07
N ARG A 139 -8.38 -26.85 -18.88
CA ARG A 139 -9.59 -27.58 -18.44
C ARG A 139 -9.33 -28.79 -17.52
N LYS A 140 -8.09 -29.26 -17.41
CA LYS A 140 -7.65 -30.27 -16.44
C LYS A 140 -6.25 -29.91 -15.99
N LYS A 141 -6.12 -29.52 -14.71
CA LYS A 141 -4.87 -29.25 -14.00
C LYS A 141 -4.52 -30.54 -13.23
N ASP A 142 -3.34 -31.11 -13.42
CA ASP A 142 -2.87 -32.22 -12.56
C ASP A 142 -2.19 -31.68 -11.28
N ALA A 143 -1.86 -32.55 -10.33
CA ALA A 143 -1.32 -32.11 -9.03
C ALA A 143 -0.02 -31.28 -9.17
N ALA A 144 0.86 -31.64 -10.11
CA ALA A 144 2.10 -30.89 -10.38
C ALA A 144 1.82 -29.54 -11.07
N THR A 145 0.78 -29.48 -11.91
CA THR A 145 0.31 -28.25 -12.54
C THR A 145 -0.31 -27.31 -11.51
N ILE A 146 -1.06 -27.83 -10.53
CA ILE A 146 -1.62 -27.08 -9.40
C ILE A 146 -0.50 -26.56 -8.48
N GLU A 147 0.45 -27.40 -8.07
CA GLU A 147 1.61 -26.96 -7.25
C GLU A 147 2.42 -25.85 -7.95
N LYS A 148 2.63 -25.99 -9.28
CA LYS A 148 3.28 -24.96 -10.09
C LYS A 148 2.47 -23.67 -10.16
N LEU A 149 1.14 -23.77 -10.28
CA LEU A 149 0.23 -22.62 -10.31
C LEU A 149 0.26 -21.87 -8.97
N GLU A 150 0.05 -22.56 -7.85
CA GLU A 150 0.12 -21.99 -6.50
C GLU A 150 1.44 -21.25 -6.27
N LYS A 151 2.57 -21.84 -6.70
CA LYS A 151 3.88 -21.21 -6.63
C LYS A 151 3.99 -19.94 -7.48
N LEU A 152 3.50 -19.95 -8.72
CA LEU A 152 3.53 -18.77 -9.59
C LEU A 152 2.67 -17.63 -9.04
N VAL A 153 1.50 -17.95 -8.46
CA VAL A 153 0.62 -16.99 -7.78
C VAL A 153 1.31 -16.39 -6.56
N ALA A 154 1.97 -17.21 -5.73
CA ALA A 154 2.72 -16.76 -4.56
C ALA A 154 3.94 -15.89 -4.91
N ASP A 155 4.71 -16.27 -5.95
CA ASP A 155 5.81 -15.47 -6.50
C ASP A 155 5.30 -14.11 -7.00
N LEU A 156 4.18 -14.09 -7.74
CA LEU A 156 3.58 -12.87 -8.30
C LEU A 156 3.06 -11.93 -7.22
N ARG A 157 2.36 -12.43 -6.20
CA ARG A 157 1.95 -11.63 -5.04
C ARG A 157 3.17 -10.98 -4.37
N THR A 158 4.24 -11.76 -4.17
CA THR A 158 5.47 -11.26 -3.54
C THR A 158 6.12 -10.13 -4.35
N THR A 159 6.14 -10.22 -5.69
CA THR A 159 6.69 -9.18 -6.55
C THR A 159 5.76 -7.98 -6.78
N ILE A 160 4.44 -8.16 -6.65
CA ILE A 160 3.46 -7.06 -6.52
C ILE A 160 3.69 -6.29 -5.22
N LEU A 161 3.73 -6.97 -4.07
CA LEU A 161 3.96 -6.36 -2.77
C LEU A 161 5.28 -5.57 -2.73
N LYS A 162 6.40 -6.14 -3.22
CA LYS A 162 7.67 -5.41 -3.30
C LYS A 162 7.56 -4.17 -4.19
N ARG A 163 6.89 -4.26 -5.35
CA ARG A 163 6.71 -3.11 -6.25
C ARG A 163 5.96 -1.97 -5.56
N ASP A 164 4.89 -2.29 -4.85
CA ASP A 164 4.07 -1.26 -4.21
C ASP A 164 4.75 -0.66 -2.97
N GLN A 165 5.52 -1.45 -2.22
CA GLN A 165 6.45 -0.93 -1.20
C GLN A 165 7.47 0.04 -1.79
N LEU A 166 8.08 -0.25 -2.95
CA LEU A 166 9.00 0.68 -3.62
C LEU A 166 8.29 1.96 -4.11
N ILE A 167 7.03 1.87 -4.54
CA ILE A 167 6.20 3.05 -4.85
C ILE A 167 5.99 3.89 -3.58
N PHE A 168 5.78 3.26 -2.41
CA PHE A 168 5.66 3.98 -1.15
C PHE A 168 6.98 4.70 -0.80
N SER A 169 8.13 4.03 -0.95
CA SER A 169 9.46 4.64 -0.74
C SER A 169 9.74 5.82 -1.69
N ILE A 170 9.30 5.75 -2.95
CA ILE A 170 9.39 6.87 -3.90
C ILE A 170 8.55 8.06 -3.42
N VAL A 171 7.39 7.86 -2.81
CA VAL A 171 6.61 8.97 -2.26
C VAL A 171 7.21 9.49 -0.96
N ASP A 172 7.69 8.61 -0.08
CA ASP A 172 8.23 9.01 1.22
C ASP A 172 9.49 9.87 1.06
N SER A 173 10.42 9.48 0.17
CA SER A 173 11.62 10.28 -0.18
C SER A 173 11.29 11.66 -0.78
N LEU A 174 10.15 11.80 -1.47
CA LEU A 174 9.65 13.09 -1.97
C LEU A 174 8.88 13.90 -0.91
N THR A 175 8.32 13.26 0.11
CA THR A 175 7.37 13.87 1.06
C THR A 175 7.96 15.03 1.88
N PRO A 176 9.23 15.02 2.35
CA PRO A 176 9.85 16.18 3.00
C PRO A 176 9.83 17.45 2.14
N LYS A 177 10.05 17.33 0.81
CA LYS A 177 10.00 18.47 -0.11
C LYS A 177 8.57 18.91 -0.46
N LEU A 178 7.58 18.09 -0.10
CA LEU A 178 6.15 18.41 -0.16
C LEU A 178 5.58 18.79 1.23
N ALA A 179 6.42 18.95 2.26
CA ALA A 179 5.98 19.27 3.62
C ALA A 179 5.64 20.76 3.80
N GLY A 180 6.34 21.66 3.09
CA GLY A 180 5.99 23.08 3.01
C GLY A 180 4.69 23.34 2.25
N ASP A 181 4.26 24.60 2.19
CA ASP A 181 3.09 24.98 1.40
C ASP A 181 3.43 25.01 -0.09
N VAL A 182 3.33 23.84 -0.73
CA VAL A 182 3.58 23.64 -2.16
C VAL A 182 2.70 24.55 -3.03
N SER A 183 1.59 25.10 -2.53
CA SER A 183 0.81 26.09 -3.30
C SER A 183 1.62 27.38 -3.54
N THR A 184 2.45 27.80 -2.58
CA THR A 184 3.21 29.06 -2.60
C THR A 184 4.58 29.00 -3.30
N MET A 185 5.16 27.80 -3.49
CA MET A 185 6.39 27.61 -4.29
C MET A 185 6.23 28.22 -5.69
N THR A 186 7.26 28.85 -6.24
CA THR A 186 7.16 29.47 -7.57
C THR A 186 7.03 28.43 -8.68
N GLN A 187 6.62 28.86 -9.88
CA GLN A 187 6.62 27.98 -11.05
C GLN A 187 8.04 27.46 -11.38
N GLN A 188 9.08 28.26 -11.08
CA GLN A 188 10.47 27.92 -11.32
C GLN A 188 11.02 26.90 -10.29
N ASP A 189 10.67 27.03 -9.00
CA ASP A 189 10.93 25.97 -8.01
C ASP A 189 10.20 24.66 -8.39
N LYS A 190 8.98 24.80 -8.92
CA LYS A 190 8.15 23.73 -9.50
C LYS A 190 8.65 23.21 -10.84
N GLU A 191 9.75 23.73 -11.37
CA GLU A 191 10.42 23.23 -12.58
C GLU A 191 11.85 22.76 -12.29
N GLN A 192 12.62 23.39 -11.37
CA GLN A 192 13.95 22.91 -10.98
C GLN A 192 13.91 21.56 -10.24
N VAL A 193 13.01 21.39 -9.27
CA VAL A 193 12.89 20.13 -8.50
C VAL A 193 12.27 18.99 -9.35
N TYR A 194 11.67 19.30 -10.50
CA TYR A 194 10.76 18.39 -11.21
C TYR A 194 11.16 18.07 -12.65
N SER A 195 11.69 19.02 -13.44
CA SER A 195 12.16 18.79 -14.82
C SER A 195 13.27 17.74 -14.93
N GLN A 196 14.09 17.59 -13.89
CA GLN A 196 15.15 16.58 -13.82
C GLN A 196 14.63 15.19 -13.38
N VAL A 197 13.37 15.09 -12.93
CA VAL A 197 12.66 13.84 -12.56
C VAL A 197 11.70 13.40 -13.69
N GLU A 198 11.41 14.29 -14.66
CA GLU A 198 10.56 14.02 -15.82
C GLU A 198 11.26 13.15 -16.89
N LYS A 199 11.17 11.83 -16.69
CA LYS A 199 11.00 10.88 -17.81
C LYS A 199 9.82 9.92 -17.66
N ASN A 200 9.21 9.82 -16.47
CA ASN A 200 7.98 9.06 -16.24
C ASN A 200 7.19 9.66 -15.05
N ASN A 201 5.94 10.01 -15.28
CA ASN A 201 5.02 10.63 -14.32
C ASN A 201 4.66 9.65 -13.17
N LEU A 202 4.77 10.10 -11.91
CA LEU A 202 4.50 9.28 -10.73
C LEU A 202 3.01 8.89 -10.60
N LEU A 203 2.08 9.76 -11.02
CA LEU A 203 0.64 9.44 -11.09
C LEU A 203 0.38 8.29 -12.06
N ALA A 204 1.12 8.22 -13.17
CA ALA A 204 1.01 7.11 -14.12
C ALA A 204 1.54 5.78 -13.53
N VAL A 205 2.58 5.82 -12.68
CA VAL A 205 3.07 4.64 -11.94
C VAL A 205 2.03 4.15 -10.94
N VAL A 206 1.38 5.06 -10.19
CA VAL A 206 0.28 4.71 -9.27
C VAL A 206 -0.92 4.14 -10.04
N LYS A 207 -1.41 4.83 -11.09
CA LYS A 207 -2.51 4.35 -11.95
C LYS A 207 -2.20 2.98 -12.57
N LYS A 208 -0.93 2.68 -12.91
CA LYS A 208 -0.49 1.38 -13.41
C LYS A 208 -0.54 0.31 -12.32
N SER A 209 0.04 0.56 -11.15
CA SER A 209 0.02 -0.37 -10.01
C SER A 209 -1.40 -0.82 -9.65
N LEU A 210 -2.35 0.13 -9.54
CA LEU A 210 -3.75 -0.19 -9.22
C LEU A 210 -4.46 -1.02 -10.31
N ARG A 211 -4.13 -0.79 -11.58
CA ARG A 211 -4.62 -1.60 -12.71
C ARG A 211 -4.01 -3.00 -12.70
N ASP A 212 -2.71 -3.12 -12.47
CA ASP A 212 -2.00 -4.39 -12.39
C ASP A 212 -2.49 -5.24 -11.19
N ASN A 213 -2.83 -4.62 -10.05
CA ASN A 213 -3.38 -5.30 -8.88
C ASN A 213 -4.84 -5.71 -9.07
N SER A 214 -5.60 -4.91 -9.82
CA SER A 214 -6.92 -5.33 -10.29
C SER A 214 -6.77 -6.53 -11.24
N ARG A 215 -5.82 -6.47 -12.19
CA ARG A 215 -5.54 -7.51 -13.20
C ARG A 215 -5.08 -8.84 -12.60
N PHE A 216 -4.29 -8.81 -11.52
CA PHE A 216 -3.88 -9.99 -10.75
C PHE A 216 -5.10 -10.82 -10.34
N LEU A 217 -6.08 -10.17 -9.71
CA LEU A 217 -7.37 -10.74 -9.29
C LEU A 217 -8.35 -11.01 -10.47
N GLU A 218 -7.88 -11.06 -11.71
CA GLU A 218 -8.65 -11.51 -12.88
C GLU A 218 -8.07 -12.77 -13.53
N VAL A 219 -6.87 -13.16 -13.11
CA VAL A 219 -6.08 -14.24 -13.74
C VAL A 219 -5.56 -15.27 -12.73
N THR A 220 -5.98 -15.19 -11.47
CA THR A 220 -5.60 -16.12 -10.39
C THR A 220 -6.84 -16.58 -9.64
N SER A 221 -6.94 -17.86 -9.30
CA SER A 221 -7.82 -18.33 -8.23
C SER A 221 -7.11 -18.17 -6.87
N LEU A 222 -7.73 -17.52 -5.88
CA LEU A 222 -7.11 -17.22 -4.57
C LEU A 222 -7.85 -17.86 -3.38
N LYS A 223 -7.10 -18.30 -2.37
CA LYS A 223 -7.69 -18.79 -1.11
C LYS A 223 -8.07 -17.63 -0.19
N ALA A 224 -8.98 -17.87 0.75
CA ALA A 224 -9.48 -16.88 1.70
C ALA A 224 -8.36 -16.09 2.42
N SER A 225 -7.32 -16.79 2.89
CA SER A 225 -6.15 -16.20 3.56
C SER A 225 -5.29 -15.33 2.63
N ASP A 226 -5.25 -15.65 1.33
CA ASP A 226 -4.52 -14.86 0.34
C ASP A 226 -5.28 -13.57 0.00
N LEU A 227 -6.61 -13.62 -0.03
CA LEU A 227 -7.48 -12.45 -0.23
C LEU A 227 -7.45 -11.48 0.95
N ASP A 228 -7.35 -11.94 2.19
CA ASP A 228 -7.14 -11.05 3.34
C ASP A 228 -5.80 -10.31 3.26
N ALA A 229 -4.73 -10.96 2.79
CA ALA A 229 -3.46 -10.28 2.55
C ALA A 229 -3.61 -9.17 1.49
N VAL A 230 -4.20 -9.48 0.33
CA VAL A 230 -4.43 -8.50 -0.75
C VAL A 230 -5.36 -7.36 -0.32
N LYS A 231 -6.37 -7.64 0.50
CA LYS A 231 -7.25 -6.61 1.09
C LYS A 231 -6.48 -5.69 2.04
N ASN A 232 -5.60 -6.23 2.88
CA ASN A 232 -4.78 -5.42 3.78
C ASN A 232 -3.79 -4.54 2.99
N GLU A 233 -3.18 -5.06 1.92
CA GLU A 233 -2.40 -4.28 0.96
C GLU A 233 -3.23 -3.14 0.33
N GLN A 234 -4.44 -3.44 -0.14
CA GLN A 234 -5.36 -2.46 -0.72
C GLN A 234 -5.76 -1.35 0.27
N GLN A 235 -6.06 -1.69 1.53
CA GLN A 235 -6.37 -0.70 2.58
C GLN A 235 -5.15 0.14 2.97
N ASN A 236 -3.95 -0.45 3.01
CA ASN A 236 -2.71 0.28 3.24
C ASN A 236 -2.43 1.29 2.11
N PHE A 237 -2.61 0.89 0.85
CA PHE A 237 -2.44 1.77 -0.30
C PHE A 237 -3.46 2.93 -0.29
N VAL A 238 -4.75 2.66 -0.03
CA VAL A 238 -5.77 3.72 0.15
C VAL A 238 -5.41 4.67 1.30
N THR A 239 -4.91 4.12 2.41
CA THR A 239 -4.53 4.91 3.60
C THR A 239 -3.29 5.77 3.37
N MET A 240 -2.34 5.30 2.56
CA MET A 240 -1.26 6.15 2.04
C MET A 240 -1.84 7.22 1.14
N TRP A 241 -2.57 6.85 0.08
CA TRP A 241 -3.07 7.77 -0.96
C TRP A 241 -3.86 8.95 -0.38
N ARG A 242 -4.71 8.72 0.63
CA ARG A 242 -5.46 9.78 1.31
C ARG A 242 -4.59 10.87 1.98
N LYS A 243 -3.33 10.57 2.34
CA LYS A 243 -2.41 11.51 2.99
C LYS A 243 -1.56 12.32 2.00
N ILE A 244 -1.21 11.69 0.87
CA ILE A 244 -0.19 12.16 -0.09
C ILE A 244 -0.73 12.50 -1.48
N GLY A 245 -1.80 11.82 -1.91
CA GLY A 245 -2.37 11.90 -3.26
C GLY A 245 -2.71 13.33 -3.70
N PRO A 246 -3.40 14.15 -2.86
CA PRO A 246 -3.63 15.55 -3.18
C PRO A 246 -2.33 16.33 -3.44
N LYS A 247 -1.30 16.15 -2.62
CA LYS A 247 0.01 16.82 -2.81
C LYS A 247 0.73 16.34 -4.07
N LEU A 248 0.66 15.04 -4.39
CA LEU A 248 1.23 14.49 -5.63
C LEU A 248 0.49 15.02 -6.86
N VAL A 249 -0.83 15.11 -6.82
CA VAL A 249 -1.64 15.70 -7.90
C VAL A 249 -1.43 17.20 -8.01
N ASP A 250 -1.18 17.90 -6.90
CA ASP A 250 -0.87 19.33 -6.92
C ASP A 250 0.41 19.68 -7.68
N VAL A 251 1.33 18.70 -7.77
CA VAL A 251 2.64 18.73 -8.43
C VAL A 251 2.62 18.15 -9.84
N TYR A 252 2.13 16.90 -9.99
CA TYR A 252 2.34 16.08 -11.20
C TYR A 252 1.16 16.09 -12.19
N ALA A 253 0.08 16.84 -11.90
CA ALA A 253 -1.04 17.03 -12.82
C ALA A 253 -1.04 18.41 -13.47
N THR A 254 -1.43 18.46 -14.75
CA THR A 254 -1.57 19.67 -15.54
C THR A 254 -2.58 20.66 -14.94
N LYS A 255 -2.41 21.96 -15.23
CA LYS A 255 -3.27 23.05 -14.75
C LYS A 255 -4.67 22.96 -15.35
N GLY A 256 -5.52 22.17 -14.69
CA GLY A 256 -6.92 21.90 -15.04
C GLY A 256 -7.37 20.51 -14.57
N ASP A 257 -6.48 19.53 -14.67
CA ASP A 257 -6.84 18.10 -14.58
C ASP A 257 -6.82 17.53 -13.16
N LYS A 258 -6.42 18.31 -12.14
CA LYS A 258 -6.25 17.86 -10.75
C LYS A 258 -7.45 17.09 -10.19
N SER A 259 -8.68 17.57 -10.46
CA SER A 259 -9.90 16.90 -10.00
C SER A 259 -10.18 15.59 -10.75
N ALA A 260 -9.80 15.51 -12.04
CA ALA A 260 -9.91 14.29 -12.84
C ALA A 260 -8.86 13.25 -12.42
N GLU A 261 -7.61 13.67 -12.18
CA GLU A 261 -6.53 12.78 -11.72
C GLU A 261 -6.84 12.09 -10.38
N LEU A 262 -7.36 12.85 -9.40
CA LEU A 262 -7.83 12.27 -8.13
C LEU A 262 -8.98 11.29 -8.36
N LYS A 263 -10.01 11.69 -9.12
CA LYS A 263 -11.20 10.87 -9.40
C LYS A 263 -10.86 9.58 -10.15
N ASP A 264 -9.94 9.62 -11.10
CA ASP A 264 -9.43 8.45 -11.82
C ASP A 264 -8.80 7.43 -10.86
N ILE A 265 -7.99 7.90 -9.93
CA ILE A 265 -7.28 7.04 -8.98
C ILE A 265 -8.25 6.47 -7.93
N ASP A 266 -9.20 7.28 -7.44
CA ASP A 266 -10.28 6.80 -6.57
C ASP A 266 -11.18 5.76 -7.28
N ASN A 267 -11.47 5.94 -8.57
CA ASN A 267 -12.16 4.93 -9.39
C ASN A 267 -11.35 3.62 -9.47
N LEU A 268 -10.03 3.68 -9.65
CA LEU A 268 -9.17 2.49 -9.68
C LEU A 268 -9.14 1.77 -8.32
N PHE A 269 -9.13 2.49 -7.20
CA PHE A 269 -9.28 1.88 -5.87
C PHE A 269 -10.63 1.18 -5.68
N ASN A 270 -11.72 1.75 -6.22
CA ASN A 270 -13.05 1.14 -6.19
C ASN A 270 -13.11 -0.13 -7.08
N VAL A 271 -12.47 -0.12 -8.26
CA VAL A 271 -12.33 -1.31 -9.11
C VAL A 271 -11.58 -2.42 -8.38
N TRP A 272 -10.41 -2.12 -7.81
CA TRP A 272 -9.62 -3.10 -7.06
C TRP A 272 -10.40 -3.65 -5.86
N SER A 273 -11.04 -2.78 -5.05
CA SER A 273 -11.84 -3.19 -3.90
C SER A 273 -13.04 -4.09 -4.27
N ASN A 274 -13.72 -3.79 -5.38
CA ASN A 274 -14.82 -4.63 -5.85
C ASN A 274 -14.32 -5.94 -6.48
N ARG A 275 -13.15 -5.95 -7.13
CA ARG A 275 -12.58 -7.18 -7.68
C ARG A 275 -12.11 -8.16 -6.59
N ILE A 276 -11.59 -7.68 -5.45
CA ILE A 276 -11.31 -8.54 -4.27
C ILE A 276 -12.58 -9.29 -3.83
N LYS A 277 -13.73 -8.60 -3.74
CA LYS A 277 -15.01 -9.23 -3.36
C LYS A 277 -15.49 -10.23 -4.41
N LYS A 278 -15.34 -9.89 -5.69
CA LYS A 278 -15.75 -10.74 -6.82
C LYS A 278 -14.92 -12.02 -6.87
N GLU A 279 -13.61 -11.91 -6.67
CA GLU A 279 -12.66 -13.02 -6.64
C GLU A 279 -13.01 -14.04 -5.54
N ALA A 280 -13.39 -13.57 -4.33
CA ALA A 280 -13.86 -14.45 -3.27
C ALA A 280 -15.04 -15.34 -3.71
N TRP A 281 -16.00 -14.80 -4.48
CA TRP A 281 -17.10 -15.60 -5.01
C TRP A 281 -16.67 -16.48 -6.17
N GLU A 282 -15.83 -16.00 -7.10
CA GLU A 282 -15.35 -16.79 -8.23
C GLU A 282 -14.53 -18.01 -7.78
N SER A 283 -13.65 -17.85 -6.79
CA SER A 283 -12.93 -18.94 -6.13
C SER A 283 -13.88 -19.96 -5.45
N ILE A 284 -14.92 -19.50 -4.72
CA ILE A 284 -15.90 -20.40 -4.11
C ILE A 284 -16.73 -21.16 -5.17
N ASN A 285 -17.04 -20.53 -6.32
CA ASN A 285 -17.67 -21.25 -7.44
C ASN A 285 -16.71 -22.32 -8.03
N GLU A 286 -15.41 -22.05 -8.12
CA GLU A 286 -14.42 -23.04 -8.58
C GLU A 286 -14.30 -24.23 -7.62
N GLU A 287 -14.31 -24.03 -6.30
CA GLU A 287 -14.31 -25.11 -5.29
C GLU A 287 -15.45 -26.14 -5.50
N PHE A 288 -16.69 -25.67 -5.71
CA PHE A 288 -17.81 -26.57 -6.03
C PHE A 288 -17.63 -27.24 -7.40
N SER A 289 -17.19 -26.49 -8.41
CA SER A 289 -17.00 -26.98 -9.79
C SER A 289 -15.91 -28.07 -9.91
N LEU A 290 -14.76 -27.88 -9.25
CA LEU A 290 -13.65 -28.86 -9.20
C LEU A 290 -14.07 -30.17 -8.54
N ASN A 291 -14.98 -30.09 -7.55
CA ASN A 291 -15.58 -31.25 -6.90
C ASN A 291 -16.79 -31.82 -7.66
N ASN A 292 -17.05 -31.37 -8.90
CA ASN A 292 -18.14 -31.81 -9.78
C ASN A 292 -19.56 -31.47 -9.27
N ILE A 293 -19.69 -30.50 -8.35
CA ILE A 293 -20.97 -30.03 -7.81
C ILE A 293 -21.47 -28.90 -8.71
N ASN A 294 -22.36 -29.23 -9.65
CA ASN A 294 -22.88 -28.28 -10.63
C ASN A 294 -23.95 -27.35 -10.03
N LEU A 295 -23.50 -26.19 -9.53
CA LEU A 295 -24.35 -25.09 -9.03
C LEU A 295 -24.62 -24.04 -10.11
N GLN A 296 -25.58 -23.14 -9.87
CA GLN A 296 -25.69 -21.89 -10.62
C GLN A 296 -24.70 -20.86 -10.06
N ASN A 297 -24.07 -20.06 -10.94
CA ASN A 297 -23.07 -19.10 -10.49
C ASN A 297 -23.68 -18.00 -9.60
N PHE A 298 -23.12 -17.81 -8.41
CA PHE A 298 -23.46 -16.73 -7.47
C PHE A 298 -22.33 -15.68 -7.40
N ASN A 299 -22.67 -14.43 -7.04
CA ASN A 299 -21.71 -13.32 -6.92
C ASN A 299 -21.87 -12.46 -5.64
N ASN A 300 -22.73 -12.88 -4.72
CA ASN A 300 -23.03 -12.23 -3.44
C ASN A 300 -23.64 -13.25 -2.45
N GLY A 301 -23.76 -12.88 -1.17
CA GLY A 301 -24.26 -13.75 -0.11
C GLY A 301 -25.71 -14.21 -0.30
N ASP A 302 -26.58 -13.39 -0.88
CA ASP A 302 -27.98 -13.72 -1.10
C ASP A 302 -28.13 -14.78 -2.20
N ASP A 303 -27.49 -14.56 -3.36
CA ASP A 303 -27.43 -15.53 -4.46
C ASP A 303 -26.82 -16.87 -3.98
N PHE A 304 -25.71 -16.81 -3.24
CA PHE A 304 -25.05 -17.98 -2.67
C PHE A 304 -25.99 -18.77 -1.75
N THR A 305 -26.65 -18.09 -0.82
CA THR A 305 -27.60 -18.72 0.12
C THR A 305 -28.78 -19.36 -0.60
N ASN A 306 -29.32 -18.69 -1.62
CA ASN A 306 -30.43 -19.18 -2.43
C ASN A 306 -30.04 -20.40 -3.27
N VAL A 307 -28.91 -20.33 -4.00
CA VAL A 307 -28.43 -21.42 -4.87
C VAL A 307 -28.13 -22.68 -4.06
N LEU A 308 -27.40 -22.58 -2.94
CA LEU A 308 -27.08 -23.74 -2.11
C LEU A 308 -28.35 -24.31 -1.45
N SER A 309 -29.25 -23.45 -0.96
CA SER A 309 -30.53 -23.90 -0.38
C SER A 309 -31.42 -24.62 -1.41
N GLN A 310 -31.43 -24.16 -2.67
CA GLN A 310 -32.17 -24.82 -3.74
C GLN A 310 -31.53 -26.16 -4.13
N TYR A 311 -30.20 -26.19 -4.33
CA TYR A 311 -29.48 -27.43 -4.67
C TYR A 311 -29.75 -28.53 -3.64
N ILE A 312 -29.63 -28.20 -2.35
CA ILE A 312 -29.91 -29.14 -1.26
C ILE A 312 -31.39 -29.58 -1.25
N ALA A 313 -32.33 -28.66 -1.52
CA ALA A 313 -33.76 -28.99 -1.57
C ALA A 313 -34.13 -29.91 -2.75
N ASP A 314 -33.54 -29.71 -3.93
CA ASP A 314 -33.74 -30.60 -5.08
C ASP A 314 -33.05 -31.96 -4.87
N GLU A 315 -31.89 -32.04 -4.21
CA GLU A 315 -31.27 -33.31 -3.82
C GLU A 315 -32.13 -34.10 -2.81
N ILE A 316 -32.66 -33.44 -1.76
CA ILE A 316 -33.63 -34.04 -0.82
C ILE A 316 -34.84 -34.63 -1.57
N LYS A 317 -35.40 -33.86 -2.50
CA LYS A 317 -36.59 -34.23 -3.29
C LYS A 317 -36.32 -35.41 -4.24
N ASN A 318 -35.09 -35.56 -4.73
CA ASN A 318 -34.69 -36.61 -5.65
C ASN A 318 -34.20 -37.91 -4.98
N TYR A 319 -34.14 -37.96 -3.64
CA TYR A 319 -33.69 -39.15 -2.89
C TYR A 319 -34.46 -40.44 -3.22
N GLY A 320 -35.76 -40.34 -3.53
CA GLY A 320 -36.60 -41.48 -3.96
C GLY A 320 -36.52 -41.82 -5.45
N VAL A 321 -35.68 -41.12 -6.23
CA VAL A 321 -35.52 -41.26 -7.69
C VAL A 321 -34.12 -41.74 -8.06
N LYS A 322 -33.10 -41.31 -7.32
CA LYS A 322 -31.72 -41.83 -7.40
C LYS A 322 -31.59 -43.14 -6.62
N SER A 323 -30.45 -43.84 -6.75
CA SER A 323 -30.15 -44.89 -5.78
C SER A 323 -29.78 -44.28 -4.41
N LYS A 324 -29.87 -45.09 -3.35
CA LYS A 324 -29.45 -44.68 -2.00
C LYS A 324 -27.95 -44.38 -1.96
N GLU A 325 -27.15 -45.19 -2.65
CA GLU A 325 -25.69 -45.03 -2.74
C GLU A 325 -25.31 -43.71 -3.46
N ASP A 326 -25.94 -43.41 -4.60
CA ASP A 326 -25.73 -42.12 -5.30
C ASP A 326 -26.05 -40.92 -4.41
N SER A 327 -27.09 -41.06 -3.57
CA SER A 327 -27.58 -39.99 -2.70
C SER A 327 -26.72 -39.78 -1.45
N GLU A 328 -26.22 -40.86 -0.86
CA GLU A 328 -25.23 -40.79 0.24
C GLU A 328 -23.88 -40.26 -0.28
N ASN A 329 -23.45 -40.68 -1.47
CA ASN A 329 -22.25 -40.15 -2.12
C ASN A 329 -22.40 -38.66 -2.46
N ALA A 330 -23.53 -38.21 -3.00
CA ALA A 330 -23.79 -36.80 -3.27
C ALA A 330 -23.79 -35.94 -1.98
N TYR A 331 -24.38 -36.46 -0.89
CA TYR A 331 -24.33 -35.80 0.41
C TYR A 331 -22.89 -35.69 0.93
N THR A 332 -22.09 -36.77 0.94
CA THR A 332 -20.73 -36.73 1.52
C THR A 332 -19.74 -35.95 0.65
N LEU A 333 -19.97 -35.90 -0.67
CA LEU A 333 -19.23 -35.01 -1.57
C LEU A 333 -19.54 -33.53 -1.28
N PHE A 334 -20.81 -33.15 -1.15
CA PHE A 334 -21.20 -31.77 -0.84
C PHE A 334 -20.83 -31.36 0.59
N ALA A 335 -21.35 -32.08 1.57
CA ALA A 335 -21.31 -31.71 2.98
C ALA A 335 -19.93 -31.94 3.59
N ASP A 336 -19.41 -33.16 3.51
CA ASP A 336 -18.21 -33.55 4.24
C ASP A 336 -16.93 -33.16 3.48
N SER A 337 -16.95 -33.20 2.13
CA SER A 337 -15.75 -32.99 1.30
C SER A 337 -15.53 -31.54 0.82
N VAL A 338 -16.61 -30.74 0.70
CA VAL A 338 -16.52 -29.33 0.27
C VAL A 338 -17.00 -28.37 1.37
N TRP A 339 -18.24 -28.54 1.85
CA TRP A 339 -18.83 -27.58 2.80
C TRP A 339 -18.08 -27.52 4.13
N PHE A 340 -18.03 -28.61 4.91
CA PHE A 340 -17.40 -28.58 6.23
C PHE A 340 -15.87 -28.56 6.17
N LYS A 341 -15.26 -29.07 5.08
CA LYS A 341 -13.80 -29.15 4.91
C LYS A 341 -13.18 -27.83 4.42
N THR A 342 -13.83 -27.12 3.50
CA THR A 342 -13.28 -25.91 2.86
C THR A 342 -14.15 -24.67 3.09
N ILE A 343 -15.47 -24.76 2.84
CA ILE A 343 -16.32 -23.56 2.83
C ILE A 343 -16.60 -23.03 4.24
N SER A 344 -17.05 -23.88 5.17
CA SER A 344 -17.42 -23.51 6.54
C SER A 344 -16.21 -23.26 7.46
N SER A 345 -15.05 -23.80 7.08
CA SER A 345 -13.76 -23.74 7.78
C SER A 345 -12.88 -22.57 7.33
N GLU A 346 -12.70 -22.37 6.03
CA GLU A 346 -11.77 -21.38 5.47
C GLU A 346 -12.49 -20.13 4.93
N TRP A 347 -13.58 -20.32 4.18
CA TRP A 347 -14.30 -19.22 3.53
C TRP A 347 -15.32 -18.49 4.40
N MET A 348 -16.06 -19.19 5.26
CA MET A 348 -17.08 -18.55 6.13
C MET A 348 -16.50 -17.51 7.09
N PRO A 349 -15.34 -17.72 7.78
CA PRO A 349 -14.71 -16.67 8.57
C PRO A 349 -14.41 -15.42 7.73
N TYR A 350 -13.76 -15.60 6.57
CA TYR A 350 -13.48 -14.52 5.64
C TYR A 350 -14.75 -13.77 5.23
N LEU A 351 -15.79 -14.46 4.76
CA LEU A 351 -17.02 -13.83 4.26
C LEU A 351 -17.77 -13.05 5.36
N ILE A 352 -17.76 -13.54 6.60
CA ILE A 352 -18.43 -12.88 7.74
C ILE A 352 -17.62 -11.65 8.20
N ASP A 353 -16.31 -11.79 8.42
CA ASP A 353 -15.45 -10.67 8.82
C ASP A 353 -15.36 -9.57 7.74
N ASN A 354 -15.47 -9.96 6.47
CA ASN A 354 -15.53 -9.06 5.33
C ASN A 354 -16.94 -8.49 5.06
N LYS A 355 -17.97 -8.91 5.80
CA LYS A 355 -19.39 -8.52 5.63
C LYS A 355 -19.94 -8.77 4.22
N LEU A 356 -19.52 -9.90 3.63
CA LEU A 356 -19.99 -10.42 2.36
C LEU A 356 -21.14 -11.43 2.54
N LEU A 357 -21.27 -12.00 3.74
CA LEU A 357 -22.33 -12.92 4.15
C LEU A 357 -22.63 -12.71 5.65
N ALA A 358 -23.89 -12.86 6.06
CA ALA A 358 -24.32 -12.76 7.45
C ALA A 358 -24.37 -14.15 8.14
N THR A 359 -24.17 -14.22 9.46
CA THR A 359 -24.18 -15.49 10.21
C THR A 359 -25.49 -16.27 10.03
N GLU A 360 -26.61 -15.57 9.97
CA GLU A 360 -27.94 -16.13 9.75
C GLU A 360 -28.07 -16.83 8.39
N GLN A 361 -27.31 -16.39 7.39
CA GLN A 361 -27.26 -17.03 6.06
C GLN A 361 -26.49 -18.34 6.10
N LYS A 362 -25.39 -18.41 6.88
CA LYS A 362 -24.69 -19.67 7.17
C LYS A 362 -25.63 -20.64 7.89
N ASP A 363 -26.33 -20.19 8.93
CA ASP A 363 -27.24 -21.02 9.72
C ASP A 363 -28.38 -21.62 8.87
N VAL A 364 -28.91 -20.87 7.89
CA VAL A 364 -29.90 -21.37 6.93
C VAL A 364 -29.34 -22.54 6.09
N ILE A 365 -28.10 -22.44 5.62
CA ILE A 365 -27.46 -23.50 4.80
C ILE A 365 -27.13 -24.71 5.67
N GLU A 366 -26.54 -24.52 6.86
CA GLU A 366 -26.18 -25.64 7.75
C GLU A 366 -27.42 -26.37 8.31
N LYS A 367 -28.54 -25.64 8.50
CA LYS A 367 -29.85 -26.26 8.73
C LYS A 367 -30.31 -27.08 7.53
N LYS A 368 -30.17 -26.59 6.29
CA LYS A 368 -30.53 -27.36 5.07
C LYS A 368 -29.70 -28.62 4.91
N ILE A 369 -28.39 -28.56 5.17
CA ILE A 369 -27.51 -29.74 5.20
C ILE A 369 -27.96 -30.74 6.27
N SER A 370 -28.37 -30.25 7.45
CA SER A 370 -28.89 -31.09 8.53
C SER A 370 -30.24 -31.76 8.18
N GLU A 371 -31.13 -31.04 7.50
CA GLU A 371 -32.37 -31.59 6.93
C GLU A 371 -32.05 -32.69 5.90
N TRP A 372 -31.08 -32.45 5.00
CA TRP A 372 -30.66 -33.44 3.99
C TRP A 372 -30.07 -34.71 4.60
N LYS A 373 -29.18 -34.55 5.59
CA LYS A 373 -28.58 -35.67 6.34
C LYS A 373 -29.65 -36.59 6.94
N SER A 374 -30.73 -36.02 7.47
CA SER A 374 -31.83 -36.80 8.08
C SER A 374 -32.60 -37.67 7.07
N VAL A 375 -32.53 -37.34 5.78
CA VAL A 375 -33.21 -38.06 4.68
C VAL A 375 -32.31 -39.15 4.08
N VAL A 376 -31.04 -38.85 3.77
CA VAL A 376 -30.11 -39.83 3.17
C VAL A 376 -29.59 -40.85 4.20
N SER A 377 -29.38 -40.41 5.44
CA SER A 377 -28.97 -41.27 6.55
C SER A 377 -29.90 -41.08 7.76
N PRO A 378 -31.16 -41.58 7.68
CA PRO A 378 -32.07 -41.58 8.83
C PRO A 378 -31.43 -42.33 9.99
N GLN A 379 -31.48 -41.78 11.20
CA GLN A 379 -30.87 -42.40 12.38
C GLN A 379 -31.49 -43.78 12.64
N SER A 380 -30.83 -44.83 12.15
CA SER A 380 -31.31 -46.19 12.36
C SER A 380 -31.23 -46.53 13.85
N LEU A 381 -32.33 -47.03 14.41
CA LEU A 381 -32.41 -47.44 15.82
C LEU A 381 -31.63 -48.75 16.08
N THR A 382 -30.75 -49.17 15.16
CA THR A 382 -29.85 -50.32 15.28
C THR A 382 -28.96 -50.22 16.53
N TRP A 383 -28.55 -49.00 16.91
CA TRP A 383 -27.82 -48.78 18.16
C TRP A 383 -28.65 -49.11 19.40
N LEU A 384 -29.97 -48.87 19.40
CA LEU A 384 -30.86 -49.29 20.48
C LEU A 384 -31.01 -50.81 20.53
N TYR A 385 -31.07 -51.49 19.37
CA TYR A 385 -31.04 -52.96 19.33
C TYR A 385 -29.70 -53.53 19.84
N ALA A 386 -28.58 -52.89 19.53
CA ALA A 386 -27.26 -53.27 20.06
C ALA A 386 -27.14 -53.05 21.58
N VAL A 387 -27.63 -51.90 22.09
CA VAL A 387 -27.70 -51.60 23.53
C VAL A 387 -28.66 -52.55 24.26
N ALA A 388 -29.82 -52.87 23.68
CA ALA A 388 -30.75 -53.87 24.22
C ALA A 388 -30.13 -55.28 24.24
N GLY A 389 -29.40 -55.67 23.20
CA GLY A 389 -28.64 -56.92 23.16
C GLY A 389 -27.59 -57.00 24.26
N LEU A 390 -26.79 -55.93 24.44
CA LEU A 390 -25.83 -55.82 25.54
C LEU A 390 -26.50 -55.86 26.92
N ALA A 391 -27.64 -55.19 27.09
CA ALA A 391 -28.41 -55.23 28.34
C ALA A 391 -28.93 -56.64 28.66
N ILE A 392 -29.42 -57.39 27.65
CA ILE A 392 -29.85 -58.79 27.81
C ILE A 392 -28.67 -59.68 28.19
N VAL A 393 -27.52 -59.56 27.52
CA VAL A 393 -26.29 -60.30 27.87
C VAL A 393 -25.82 -59.97 29.29
N PHE A 394 -25.88 -58.70 29.69
CA PHE A 394 -25.54 -58.25 31.04
C PHE A 394 -26.48 -58.85 32.10
N ILE A 395 -27.80 -58.83 31.86
CA ILE A 395 -28.81 -59.44 32.74
C ILE A 395 -28.58 -60.95 32.87
N ILE A 396 -28.30 -61.66 31.77
CA ILE A 396 -27.99 -63.10 31.80
C ILE A 396 -26.73 -63.38 32.64
N GLY A 397 -25.66 -62.60 32.43
CA GLY A 397 -24.44 -62.68 33.25
C GLY A 397 -24.69 -62.42 34.74
N LEU A 398 -25.53 -61.43 35.06
CA LEU A 398 -25.90 -61.06 36.43
C LEU A 398 -26.74 -62.18 37.10
N VAL A 399 -27.68 -62.80 36.38
CA VAL A 399 -28.45 -63.96 36.85
C VAL A 399 -27.54 -65.18 37.10
N ILE A 400 -26.55 -65.43 36.25
CA ILE A 400 -25.56 -66.50 36.44
C ILE A 400 -24.69 -66.23 37.69
N LEU A 401 -24.23 -64.98 37.89
CA LEU A 401 -23.50 -64.56 39.08
C LEU A 401 -24.32 -64.69 40.37
N LEU A 402 -25.60 -64.32 40.35
CA LEU A 402 -26.52 -64.46 41.49
C LEU A 402 -26.83 -65.92 41.80
N ARG A 403 -26.93 -66.80 40.80
CA ARG A 403 -27.07 -68.26 41.00
C ARG A 403 -25.80 -68.86 41.60
N LYS A 404 -24.60 -68.46 41.15
CA LYS A 404 -23.32 -68.91 41.74
C LYS A 404 -23.11 -68.47 43.21
N LYS A 405 -23.86 -67.49 43.73
CA LYS A 405 -23.86 -67.12 45.15
C LYS A 405 -24.88 -67.88 46.02
N LYS A 406 -25.59 -68.87 45.47
CA LYS A 406 -26.56 -69.70 46.21
C LYS A 406 -26.27 -71.20 46.08
N THR A 407 -25.13 -71.62 46.63
CA THR A 407 -24.83 -73.04 46.90
C THR A 407 -24.23 -73.11 48.31
N PRO A 408 -24.65 -74.04 49.19
CA PRO A 408 -24.47 -73.87 50.63
C PRO A 408 -23.12 -74.38 51.13
N THR A 409 -22.62 -73.75 52.20
CA THR A 409 -21.62 -74.35 53.09
C THR A 409 -22.31 -74.64 54.41
N ASP A 410 -22.37 -75.91 54.83
CA ASP A 410 -22.71 -76.27 56.21
C ASP A 410 -21.97 -77.57 56.63
N THR A 411 -21.76 -77.68 57.95
CA THR A 411 -21.22 -78.72 58.85
C THR A 411 -21.25 -80.21 58.39
N THR A 412 -20.46 -81.18 58.92
CA THR A 412 -19.56 -81.35 60.11
C THR A 412 -18.47 -82.45 59.82
N GLN A 413 -17.73 -83.20 60.68
CA GLN A 413 -17.64 -83.43 62.16
C GLN A 413 -16.23 -83.97 62.61
N VAL A 414 -15.90 -83.76 63.90
CA VAL A 414 -15.12 -84.59 64.89
C VAL A 414 -14.06 -85.63 64.47
N GLN A 415 -12.83 -85.47 65.00
CA GLN A 415 -12.06 -86.42 65.87
C GLN A 415 -10.78 -85.69 66.36
N SER A 416 -10.18 -85.97 67.53
CA SER A 416 -10.47 -86.97 68.58
C SER A 416 -10.70 -86.32 69.94
#